data_AF-A0A9D4W980-F1
#
_entry.id   AF-A0A9D4W980-F1
#
_cell.length_a   1.000
_cell.length_b   1.000
_cell.length_c   1.000
_cell.angle_alpha   90.00
_cell.angle_beta   90.00
_cell.angle_gamma   90.00
#
_symmetry.space_group_name_H-M   'P 1'
#
loop_
_entity.id
_entity.type
_entity.pdbx_description
1 polymer ?
#
loop_
_entity_poly.entity_id
_entity_poly.type
_entity_poly.pdbx_seq_one_letter_code
_entity_poly.pdbx_strand_id
1 'polypeptide(L)'
;MCSIKFFAVCSLVGLVILLPINYDGVKEVRDKSYSTMDSFTISNVPRGSRRLWVHFACLCFISFYGMYLLYKEYKEISIRRMQQLQSLNRRPDRFTVVVREIPLCLQHKAYDCCVDHFFAKHYPNTYYSYQMVYNTEDLDELM
;
A
#
# COMPACT_ATOMS: atom_id res chain seq x y z
N MET A 1 -5.18 -10.68 -7.84
CA MET A 1 -4.45 -11.86 -8.37
C MET A 1 -3.24 -12.22 -7.49
N CYS A 2 -2.46 -11.23 -7.02
CA CYS A 2 -1.36 -11.43 -6.06
C CYS A 2 -1.78 -12.20 -4.80
N SER A 3 -2.88 -11.81 -4.16
CA SER A 3 -3.35 -12.44 -2.91
C SER A 3 -3.70 -13.92 -3.05
N ILE A 4 -4.30 -14.33 -4.18
CA ILE A 4 -4.65 -15.74 -4.44
C ILE A 4 -3.39 -16.57 -4.64
N LYS A 5 -2.40 -16.06 -5.40
CA LYS A 5 -1.12 -16.74 -5.62
C LYS A 5 -0.31 -16.87 -4.33
N PHE A 6 -0.31 -15.82 -3.50
CA PHE A 6 0.33 -15.85 -2.20
C PHE A 6 -0.35 -16.84 -1.26
N PHE A 7 -1.68 -16.78 -1.14
CA PHE A 7 -2.47 -17.66 -0.28
C PHE A 7 -2.34 -19.13 -0.69
N ALA A 8 -2.35 -19.44 -1.99
CA ALA A 8 -2.18 -20.81 -2.48
C ALA A 8 -0.82 -21.41 -2.07
N VAL A 9 0.26 -20.64 -2.18
CA VAL A 9 1.61 -21.11 -1.77
C VAL A 9 1.71 -21.24 -0.26
N CYS A 10 1.18 -20.28 0.50
CA CYS A 10 1.13 -20.38 1.97
C CYS A 10 0.32 -21.59 2.43
N SER A 11 -0.83 -21.86 1.78
CA SER A 11 -1.68 -23.02 2.07
C SER A 11 -0.96 -24.34 1.75
N LEU A 12 -0.28 -24.43 0.61
CA LEU A 12 0.51 -25.60 0.23
C LEU A 12 1.65 -25.88 1.22
N VAL A 13 2.43 -24.85 1.59
CA VAL A 13 3.51 -24.96 2.59
C VAL A 13 2.95 -25.35 3.95
N GLY A 14 1.81 -24.75 4.34
CA GLY A 14 1.12 -25.08 5.59
C GLY A 14 0.68 -26.55 5.65
N LEU A 15 0.03 -27.05 4.60
CA LEU A 15 -0.52 -28.41 4.57
C LEU A 15 0.54 -29.49 4.35
N VAL A 16 1.53 -29.24 3.49
CA VAL A 16 2.49 -30.27 3.07
C VAL A 16 3.72 -30.30 3.98
N ILE A 17 4.12 -29.18 4.57
CA ILE A 17 5.35 -29.08 5.36
C ILE A 17 5.04 -28.92 6.85
N LEU A 18 4.27 -27.89 7.21
CA LEU A 18 4.05 -27.56 8.63
C LEU A 18 3.15 -28.58 9.33
N LEU A 19 2.10 -29.06 8.67
CA LEU A 19 1.16 -30.03 9.23
C LEU A 19 1.82 -31.39 9.62
N PRO A 20 2.56 -32.09 8.74
CA PRO A 20 3.20 -33.36 9.11
C PRO A 20 4.31 -33.17 10.16
N ILE A 21 5.11 -32.10 10.07
CA ILE A 21 6.16 -31.81 11.05
C ILE A 21 5.58 -31.61 12.44
N ASN A 22 4.42 -30.95 12.53
CA ASN A 22 3.77 -30.73 13.80
C ASN A 22 3.13 -32.02 14.34
N TYR A 23 2.47 -32.80 13.49
CA TYR A 23 1.86 -34.07 13.87
C TYR A 23 2.88 -35.12 14.34
N ASP A 24 4.04 -35.24 13.68
CA ASP A 24 5.09 -36.17 14.13
C ASP A 24 5.71 -35.75 15.47
N GLY A 25 5.70 -34.45 15.80
CA GLY A 25 6.07 -33.97 17.14
C GLY A 25 5.18 -34.53 18.26
N VAL A 26 3.89 -34.71 17.98
CA VAL A 26 2.91 -35.26 18.94
C VAL A 26 3.23 -36.71 19.29
N LYS A 27 3.73 -37.49 18.33
CA LYS A 27 4.00 -38.92 18.53
C LYS A 27 5.16 -39.18 19.49
N GLU A 28 6.13 -38.27 19.56
CA GLU A 28 7.31 -38.37 20.44
C GLU A 28 7.04 -37.93 21.89
N VAL A 29 6.07 -37.04 22.12
CA VAL A 29 5.79 -36.43 23.45
C VAL A 29 4.62 -37.14 24.16
N ARG A 30 4.34 -38.40 23.81
CA ARG A 30 3.16 -39.17 24.25
C ARG A 30 3.12 -39.56 25.75
N ASP A 31 3.95 -38.94 26.59
CA ASP A 31 3.87 -39.01 28.05
C ASP A 31 3.15 -37.78 28.68
N LYS A 32 2.68 -36.82 27.88
CA LYS A 32 1.93 -35.65 28.40
C LYS A 32 0.61 -35.43 27.67
N SER A 33 -0.46 -35.29 28.44
CA SER A 33 -1.83 -35.00 28.01
C SER A 33 -1.92 -33.63 27.34
N TYR A 34 -1.81 -33.58 26.01
CA TYR A 34 -2.10 -32.40 25.21
C TYR A 34 -3.47 -32.50 24.55
N SER A 35 -4.21 -31.38 24.54
CA SER A 35 -5.49 -31.22 23.83
C SER A 35 -5.32 -31.36 22.31
N THR A 36 -6.30 -31.95 21.62
CA THR A 36 -6.26 -32.27 20.17
C THR A 36 -6.05 -31.07 19.23
N MET A 37 -6.17 -29.84 19.73
CA MET A 37 -5.90 -28.61 18.98
C MET A 37 -4.48 -28.06 19.20
N ASP A 38 -3.84 -28.39 20.33
CA ASP A 38 -2.48 -27.94 20.66
C ASP A 38 -1.41 -28.73 19.87
N SER A 39 -1.76 -29.93 19.41
CA SER A 39 -0.96 -30.78 18.52
C SER A 39 -0.66 -30.16 17.15
N PHE A 40 -1.44 -29.19 16.71
CA PHE A 40 -1.29 -28.51 15.42
C PHE A 40 -0.66 -27.12 15.54
N THR A 41 -0.25 -26.70 16.75
CA THR A 41 0.35 -25.39 17.01
C THR A 41 1.82 -25.51 17.43
N ILE A 42 2.61 -24.44 17.25
CA ILE A 42 4.05 -24.35 17.64
C ILE A 42 4.31 -24.71 19.12
N SER A 43 3.28 -24.72 19.98
CA SER A 43 3.33 -25.15 21.38
C SER A 43 3.84 -26.58 21.56
N ASN A 44 3.72 -27.43 20.53
CA ASN A 44 4.17 -28.82 20.53
C ASN A 44 5.68 -28.99 20.24
N VAL A 45 6.43 -27.92 19.97
CA VAL A 45 7.87 -28.01 19.68
C VAL A 45 8.68 -27.77 20.97
N PRO A 46 9.36 -28.79 21.54
CA PRO A 46 10.15 -28.61 22.74
C PRO A 46 11.36 -27.69 22.50
N ARG A 47 11.70 -26.87 23.51
CA ARG A 47 12.87 -25.97 23.48
C ARG A 47 14.14 -26.79 23.18
N GLY A 48 14.86 -26.42 22.12
CA GLY A 48 16.08 -27.13 21.66
C GLY A 48 15.86 -28.14 20.53
N SER A 49 14.63 -28.33 20.04
CA SER A 49 14.36 -29.25 18.91
C SER A 49 14.81 -28.65 17.57
N ARG A 50 15.43 -29.49 16.71
CA ARG A 50 15.79 -29.14 15.32
C ARG A 50 14.58 -28.74 14.46
N ARG A 51 13.35 -29.01 14.91
CA ARG A 51 12.09 -28.68 14.21
C ARG A 51 11.80 -27.19 14.15
N LEU A 52 12.22 -26.42 15.16
CA LEU A 52 11.97 -24.96 15.21
C LEU A 52 12.68 -24.22 14.07
N TRP A 53 13.83 -24.73 13.64
CA TRP A 53 14.55 -24.22 12.48
C TRP A 53 13.77 -24.42 11.17
N VAL A 54 12.98 -25.50 11.05
CA VAL A 54 12.12 -25.71 9.86
C VAL A 54 10.97 -24.71 9.83
N HIS A 55 10.34 -24.42 10.97
CA HIS A 55 9.34 -23.36 11.08
C HIS A 55 9.92 -21.99 10.69
N PHE A 56 11.12 -21.67 11.20
CA PHE A 56 11.84 -20.44 10.83
C PHE A 56 12.16 -20.38 9.34
N ALA A 57 12.70 -21.47 8.76
CA ALA A 57 13.00 -21.56 7.33
C ALA A 57 11.75 -21.39 6.46
N CYS A 58 10.61 -21.99 6.86
CA CYS A 58 9.33 -21.81 6.16
C CYS A 58 8.84 -20.37 6.22
N LEU A 59 8.95 -19.71 7.38
CA LEU A 59 8.58 -18.30 7.54
C LEU A 59 9.47 -17.40 6.67
N CYS A 60 10.78 -17.63 6.67
CA CYS A 60 11.70 -16.92 5.78
C CYS A 60 11.30 -17.11 4.31
N PHE A 61 11.06 -18.35 3.88
CA PHE A 61 10.66 -18.65 2.51
C PHE A 61 9.36 -17.93 2.11
N ILE A 62 8.31 -18.01 2.94
CA ILE A 62 7.03 -17.34 2.69
C ILE A 62 7.23 -15.81 2.61
N SER A 63 8.06 -15.26 3.49
CA SER A 63 8.34 -13.82 3.53
C SER A 63 9.08 -13.36 2.27
N PHE A 64 10.13 -14.08 1.87
CA PHE A 64 10.86 -13.81 0.62
C PHE A 64 9.96 -13.94 -0.61
N TYR A 65 9.13 -14.98 -0.65
CA TYR A 65 8.20 -15.20 -1.75
C TYR A 65 7.13 -14.09 -1.83
N GLY A 66 6.59 -13.67 -0.68
CA GLY A 66 5.67 -12.55 -0.60
C GLY A 66 6.29 -11.25 -1.11
N MET A 67 7.52 -10.95 -0.67
CA MET A 67 8.27 -9.79 -1.14
C MET A 67 8.53 -9.83 -2.65
N TYR A 68 8.88 -11.00 -3.19
CA TYR A 68 9.08 -11.19 -4.62
C TYR A 68 7.79 -10.94 -5.44
N LEU A 69 6.66 -11.49 -5.00
CA LEU A 69 5.37 -11.26 -5.65
C LEU A 69 4.97 -9.79 -5.61
N LEU A 70 5.12 -9.14 -4.45
CA LEU A 70 4.84 -7.72 -4.27
C LEU A 70 5.70 -6.87 -5.20
N TYR A 71 6.99 -7.16 -5.30
CA TYR A 71 7.90 -6.44 -6.20
C TYR A 71 7.45 -6.56 -7.67
N LYS A 72 7.09 -7.77 -8.11
CA LYS A 72 6.64 -8.02 -9.49
C LYS A 72 5.34 -7.26 -9.81
N GLU A 73 4.35 -7.32 -8.93
CA GLU A 73 3.06 -6.65 -9.12
C GLU A 73 3.21 -5.12 -9.04
N TYR A 74 4.03 -4.63 -8.11
CA TYR A 74 4.34 -3.21 -8.01
C TYR A 74 4.98 -2.68 -9.29
N LYS A 75 5.94 -3.42 -9.86
CA LYS A 75 6.58 -3.05 -11.13
C LYS A 75 5.56 -2.94 -12.26
N GLU A 76 4.65 -3.90 -12.38
CA GLU A 76 3.58 -3.89 -13.39
C GLU A 76 2.64 -2.70 -13.21
N ILE A 77 2.19 -2.42 -11.98
CA ILE A 77 1.34 -1.27 -11.66
C ILE A 77 2.04 0.04 -11.99
N SER A 78 3.32 0.19 -11.63
CA SER A 78 4.09 1.40 -11.93
C SER A 78 4.26 1.62 -13.43
N ILE A 79 4.49 0.58 -14.23
CA ILE A 79 4.56 0.69 -15.70
C ILE A 79 3.22 1.14 -16.26
N ARG A 80 2.10 0.52 -15.84
CA ARG A 80 0.75 0.91 -16.29
C ARG A 80 0.43 2.34 -15.90
N ARG A 81 0.78 2.74 -14.67
CA ARG A 81 0.61 4.12 -14.20
C ARG A 81 1.43 5.09 -15.06
N MET A 82 2.67 4.76 -15.39
CA MET A 82 3.52 5.59 -16.25
C MET A 82 2.93 5.72 -17.66
N GLN A 83 2.44 4.62 -18.25
CA GLN A 83 1.77 4.64 -19.55
C GLN A 83 0.48 5.49 -19.52
N GLN A 84 -0.33 5.34 -18.47
CA GLN A 84 -1.51 6.18 -18.27
C GLN A 84 -1.13 7.66 -18.15
N LEU A 85 -0.13 7.99 -17.34
CA LEU A 85 0.38 9.35 -17.19
C LEU A 85 0.89 9.93 -18.51
N GLN A 86 1.53 9.12 -19.35
CA GLN A 86 1.94 9.53 -20.70
C GLN A 86 0.75 9.72 -21.64
N SER A 87 -0.27 8.87 -21.58
CA SER A 87 -1.48 9.02 -22.39
C SER A 87 -2.31 10.26 -21.99
N LEU A 88 -2.32 10.57 -20.69
CA LEU A 88 -2.95 11.77 -20.12
C LEU A 88 -2.15 13.05 -20.39
N ASN A 89 -0.91 12.96 -20.92
CA ASN A 89 -0.05 14.12 -21.19
C ASN A 89 -0.64 15.09 -22.25
N ARG A 90 -1.78 14.73 -22.85
CA ARG A 90 -2.58 15.58 -23.76
C ARG A 90 -3.74 16.32 -23.09
N ARG A 91 -3.93 16.18 -21.77
CA ARG A 91 -5.04 16.82 -21.05
C ARG A 91 -4.60 18.15 -20.41
N PRO A 92 -5.50 19.15 -20.34
CA PRO A 92 -5.21 20.47 -19.78
C PRO A 92 -4.99 20.47 -18.25
N ASP A 93 -5.41 19.41 -17.56
CA ASP A 93 -5.29 19.19 -16.11
C ASP A 93 -3.84 19.10 -15.58
N ARG A 94 -2.85 18.87 -16.45
CA ARG A 94 -1.42 18.89 -16.08
C ARG A 94 -0.81 20.29 -15.99
N PHE A 95 -1.46 21.30 -16.55
CA PHE A 95 -0.97 22.68 -16.54
C PHE A 95 -1.61 23.52 -15.43
N THR A 96 -2.53 22.93 -14.66
CA THR A 96 -3.23 23.58 -13.56
C THR A 96 -2.62 23.16 -12.23
N VAL A 97 -2.27 24.13 -11.39
CA VAL A 97 -1.80 23.90 -10.02
C VAL A 97 -2.85 24.41 -9.05
N VAL A 98 -3.23 23.59 -8.07
CA VAL A 98 -4.13 24.00 -7.00
C VAL A 98 -3.30 24.67 -5.90
N VAL A 99 -3.58 25.94 -5.66
CA VAL A 99 -2.96 26.73 -4.60
C VAL A 99 -3.97 26.86 -3.46
N ARG A 100 -3.53 26.61 -2.23
CA ARG A 100 -4.35 26.70 -1.01
C ARG A 100 -3.74 27.73 -0.06
N GLU A 101 -4.54 28.17 0.91
CA GLU A 101 -4.11 29.09 1.98
C GLU A 101 -3.54 30.42 1.44
N ILE A 102 -4.28 31.03 0.50
CA ILE A 102 -3.90 32.32 -0.09
C ILE A 102 -4.08 33.42 0.98
N PRO A 103 -3.05 34.24 1.24
CA PRO A 103 -3.17 35.34 2.19
C PRO A 103 -4.08 36.45 1.64
N LEU A 104 -4.80 37.12 2.54
CA LEU A 104 -5.62 38.28 2.17
C LEU A 104 -4.72 39.48 1.84
N CYS A 105 -4.91 40.10 0.68
CA CYS A 105 -4.25 41.37 0.37
C CYS A 105 -4.88 42.49 1.20
N LEU A 106 -4.14 43.07 2.15
CA LEU A 106 -4.65 44.15 3.01
C LEU A 106 -4.95 45.45 2.24
N GLN A 107 -4.25 45.72 1.13
CA GLN A 107 -4.42 46.94 0.34
C GLN A 107 -5.69 46.90 -0.52
N HIS A 108 -5.95 45.77 -1.17
CA HIS A 108 -7.10 45.60 -2.07
C HIS A 108 -8.28 44.84 -1.43
N LYS A 109 -8.13 44.40 -0.18
CA LYS A 109 -9.10 43.58 0.59
C LYS A 109 -9.61 42.35 -0.18
N ALA A 110 -8.75 41.78 -1.01
CA ALA A 110 -9.10 40.68 -1.90
C ALA A 110 -7.98 39.63 -1.93
N TYR A 111 -8.33 38.36 -2.17
CA TYR A 111 -7.39 37.25 -2.19
C TYR A 111 -6.73 37.06 -3.57
N ASP A 112 -7.42 37.45 -4.63
CA ASP A 112 -7.05 37.27 -6.04
C ASP A 112 -5.80 38.08 -6.43
N CYS A 113 -5.69 39.32 -5.93
CA CYS A 113 -4.57 40.21 -6.20
C CYS A 113 -3.21 39.60 -5.81
N CYS A 114 -3.16 38.88 -4.68
CA CYS A 114 -1.92 38.24 -4.21
C CYS A 114 -1.47 37.11 -5.16
N VAL A 115 -2.41 36.38 -5.76
CA VAL A 115 -2.11 35.26 -6.66
C VAL A 115 -1.52 35.78 -7.95
N ASP A 116 -2.23 36.70 -8.63
CA ASP A 116 -1.80 37.23 -9.92
C ASP A 116 -0.42 37.89 -9.83
N HIS A 117 -0.22 38.79 -8.86
CA HIS A 117 1.05 39.48 -8.68
C HIS A 117 2.20 38.51 -8.32
N PHE A 118 1.97 37.50 -7.48
CA PHE A 118 3.01 36.53 -7.12
C PHE A 118 3.45 35.70 -8.32
N PHE A 119 2.50 35.11 -9.06
CA PHE A 119 2.82 34.23 -10.18
C PHE A 119 3.33 34.98 -11.40
N ALA A 120 2.79 36.16 -11.72
CA ALA A 120 3.31 37.00 -12.80
C ALA A 120 4.76 37.44 -12.53
N LYS A 121 5.11 37.70 -11.26
CA LYS A 121 6.47 38.13 -10.88
C LYS A 121 7.48 36.98 -10.86
N HIS A 122 7.13 35.82 -10.30
CA HIS A 122 8.07 34.70 -10.13
C HIS A 122 8.11 33.73 -11.33
N TYR A 123 7.03 33.66 -12.10
CA TYR A 123 6.86 32.71 -13.21
C TYR A 123 6.35 33.40 -14.50
N PRO A 124 6.98 34.50 -14.96
CA PRO A 124 6.44 35.34 -16.05
C PRO A 124 6.27 34.61 -17.38
N ASN A 125 7.09 33.58 -17.65
CA ASN A 125 7.08 32.86 -18.94
C ASN A 125 6.18 31.61 -18.94
N THR A 126 5.69 31.18 -17.78
CA THR A 126 4.90 29.94 -17.63
C THR A 126 3.52 30.19 -17.02
N TYR A 127 3.32 31.33 -16.38
CA TYR A 127 2.03 31.76 -15.87
C TYR A 127 1.10 32.16 -17.01
N TYR A 128 -0.15 31.71 -16.97
CA TYR A 128 -1.14 31.99 -18.00
C TYR A 128 -2.39 32.66 -17.43
N SER A 129 -3.03 32.03 -16.43
CA SER A 129 -4.22 32.55 -15.77
C SER A 129 -4.41 31.91 -14.40
N TYR A 130 -5.36 32.46 -13.63
CA TYR A 130 -5.83 31.87 -12.37
C TYR A 130 -7.36 31.81 -12.34
N GLN A 131 -7.90 30.95 -11.49
CA GLN A 131 -9.33 30.88 -11.20
C GLN A 131 -9.50 30.68 -9.70
N MET A 132 -10.22 31.59 -9.04
CA MET A 132 -10.53 31.47 -7.62
C MET A 132 -11.69 30.51 -7.42
N VAL A 133 -11.56 29.62 -6.43
CA VAL A 133 -12.62 28.69 -6.04
C VAL A 133 -13.35 29.30 -4.85
N TYR A 134 -14.66 29.46 -4.99
CA TYR A 134 -15.55 29.99 -3.96
C TYR A 134 -16.46 28.88 -3.44
N ASN A 135 -16.92 28.99 -2.19
CA ASN A 135 -17.93 28.06 -1.67
C ASN A 135 -19.26 28.31 -2.40
N THR A 136 -19.83 27.27 -3.00
CA THR A 136 -21.10 27.31 -3.73
C THR A 136 -22.24 26.61 -3.00
N GLU A 137 -22.05 26.18 -1.75
CA GLU A 137 -23.10 25.50 -0.96
C GLU A 137 -24.43 26.27 -0.96
N ASP A 138 -24.41 27.60 -0.79
CA ASP A 138 -25.61 28.45 -0.82
C ASP A 138 -26.21 28.64 -2.23
N LEU A 139 -25.42 28.38 -3.29
CA LEU A 139 -25.83 28.51 -4.69
C LEU A 139 -26.38 27.19 -5.26
N ASP A 140 -25.90 26.05 -4.78
CA ASP A 140 -26.36 24.73 -5.18
C ASP A 140 -27.76 24.42 -4.60
N GLU A 141 -28.16 25.05 -3.49
CA GLU A 141 -29.51 24.95 -2.93
C GLU A 141 -30.56 25.79 -3.70
N LEU A 142 -30.10 26.73 -4.54
CA LEU A 142 -30.94 27.60 -5.38
C LEU A 142 -31.08 27.11 -6.84
N MET A 143 -30.35 26.05 -7.24
CA MET A 143 -30.40 25.42 -8.56
C MET A 143 -31.19 24.11 -8.55
#